data_AF-A0A0G0KWL3-F1
#
_entry.id   AF-A0A0G0KWL3-F1
#
_cell.length_a   1.000
_cell.length_b   1.000
_cell.length_c   1.000
_cell.angle_alpha   90.00
_cell.angle_beta   90.00
_cell.angle_gamma   90.00
#
_symmetry.space_group_name_H-M   'P 1'
#
loop_
_entity.id
_entity.type
_entity.pdbx_description
1 polymer ?
#
loop_
_entity_poly.entity_id
_entity_poly.type
_entity_poly.pdbx_seq_one_letter_code
_entity_poly.pdbx_strand_id
1 'polypeptide(L)'
;MSLPPKTPFILFSLAIIILSVLAFPIVKSRYFTAEQKDEASEIISETMPPESLDETNPAEFEDEAINLEEENETEGISEDSEDEGINEEDLNDEIIVEDNSFLEILSSDCKNGCKDFDKDEDIQYCKQYCGLVSTPKIANGCDKFKDLERDYCFKEEAIQKRDGKICNEIQDDGIKKSCFNRITEDILDAPQSSSVK
;
A
#
# COMPACT_ATOMS: atom_id res chain seq x y z
N MET A 1 18.26 -37.50 42.56
CA MET A 1 16.78 -37.56 42.51
C MET A 1 16.38 -37.57 41.05
N SER A 2 15.83 -38.68 40.55
CA SER A 2 15.35 -38.78 39.16
C SER A 2 13.93 -38.23 39.10
N LEU A 3 13.69 -37.21 38.27
CA LEU A 3 12.37 -36.63 38.10
C LEU A 3 11.48 -37.60 37.29
N PRO A 4 10.18 -37.71 37.63
CA PRO A 4 9.29 -38.61 36.92
C PRO A 4 9.17 -38.18 35.46
N PRO A 5 9.07 -39.13 34.50
CA PRO A 5 9.14 -38.86 33.06
C PRO A 5 8.02 -37.95 32.52
N LYS A 6 7.00 -37.67 33.33
CA LYS A 6 5.86 -36.80 32.97
C LYS A 6 6.08 -35.33 33.34
N THR A 7 7.09 -35.01 34.14
CA THR A 7 7.39 -33.63 34.57
C THR A 7 7.66 -32.65 33.41
N PRO A 8 8.42 -33.00 32.36
CA PRO A 8 8.71 -32.02 31.29
C PRO A 8 7.47 -31.63 30.48
N PHE A 9 6.53 -32.55 30.27
CA PHE A 9 5.28 -32.25 29.57
C PHE A 9 4.40 -31.25 30.33
N ILE A 10 4.33 -31.38 31.66
CA ILE A 10 3.55 -30.46 32.51
C ILE A 10 4.14 -29.04 32.45
N LEU A 11 5.47 -28.92 32.48
CA LEU A 11 6.15 -27.63 32.38
C LEU A 11 5.96 -26.99 31.00
N PHE A 12 6.02 -27.78 29.93
CA PHE A 12 5.79 -27.29 28.56
C PHE A 12 4.36 -26.78 28.36
N SER A 13 3.36 -27.51 28.84
CA SER A 13 1.96 -27.07 28.77
C SER A 13 1.71 -25.78 29.58
N LEU A 14 2.32 -25.65 30.76
CA LEU A 14 2.23 -24.40 31.54
C LEU A 14 2.89 -23.21 30.82
N ALA A 15 4.03 -23.43 30.17
CA ALA A 15 4.72 -22.38 29.41
C ALA A 15 3.86 -21.86 28.24
N ILE A 16 3.19 -22.76 27.49
CA ILE A 16 2.31 -22.37 26.39
C ILE A 16 1.13 -21.53 26.91
N ILE A 17 0.48 -21.96 27.99
CA ILE A 17 -0.66 -21.21 28.55
C ILE A 17 -0.24 -19.79 28.95
N ILE A 18 0.94 -19.65 29.57
CA ILE A 18 1.47 -18.33 29.95
C ILE A 18 1.73 -17.48 28.70
N LEU A 19 2.36 -18.04 27.67
CA LEU A 19 2.61 -17.33 26.41
C LEU A 19 1.30 -16.90 25.73
N SER A 20 0.28 -17.75 25.70
CA SER A 20 -1.02 -17.41 25.12
C SER A 20 -1.70 -16.27 25.88
N VAL A 21 -1.64 -16.25 27.21
CA VAL A 21 -2.20 -15.16 28.03
C VAL A 21 -1.47 -13.85 27.80
N LEU A 22 -0.14 -13.88 27.61
CA LEU A 22 0.67 -12.70 27.34
C LEU A 22 0.50 -12.19 25.90
N ALA A 23 0.31 -13.08 24.91
CA ALA A 23 0.08 -12.70 23.52
C ALA A 23 -1.35 -12.18 23.27
N PHE A 24 -2.34 -12.67 24.01
CA PHE A 24 -3.75 -12.30 23.85
C PHE A 24 -4.03 -10.78 23.84
N PRO A 25 -3.50 -9.92 24.74
CA PRO A 25 -3.76 -8.48 24.69
C PRO A 25 -3.24 -7.80 23.42
N ILE A 26 -2.13 -8.28 22.85
CA ILE A 26 -1.51 -7.73 21.64
C ILE A 26 -2.36 -8.10 20.41
N VAL A 27 -2.77 -9.36 20.32
CA VAL A 27 -3.68 -9.81 19.25
C VAL A 27 -5.04 -9.10 19.38
N LYS A 28 -5.54 -8.90 20.60
CA LYS A 28 -6.81 -8.22 20.82
C LYS A 28 -6.79 -6.76 20.34
N SER A 29 -5.72 -6.01 20.60
CA SER A 29 -5.64 -4.59 20.17
C SER A 29 -5.49 -4.43 18.65
N ARG A 30 -4.87 -5.40 17.96
CA ARG A 30 -4.70 -5.38 16.51
C ARG A 30 -5.95 -5.82 15.75
N TYR A 31 -6.61 -6.89 16.20
CA TYR A 31 -7.65 -7.55 15.40
C TYR A 31 -9.08 -7.32 15.88
N PHE A 32 -9.28 -6.92 17.14
CA PHE A 32 -10.63 -6.75 17.72
C PHE A 32 -11.00 -5.30 18.01
N THR A 33 -10.27 -4.34 17.44
CA THR A 33 -10.61 -2.90 17.49
C THR A 33 -11.47 -2.50 16.30
N ALA A 34 -12.46 -3.34 15.97
CA ALA A 34 -13.48 -3.03 14.98
C ALA A 34 -14.84 -3.00 15.69
N GLU A 35 -15.51 -1.86 15.55
CA GLU A 35 -16.92 -1.61 15.86
C GLU A 35 -17.34 -1.52 17.34
N GLN A 36 -17.00 -0.40 17.97
CA GLN A 36 -18.00 0.33 18.77
C GLN A 36 -17.89 1.82 18.44
N LYS A 37 -18.55 2.21 17.35
CA LYS A 37 -18.79 3.62 17.04
C LYS A 37 -20.17 3.74 16.43
N ASP A 38 -21.19 3.47 17.22
CA ASP A 38 -22.53 3.99 16.99
C ASP A 38 -23.24 4.22 18.32
N GLU A 39 -24.00 5.31 18.35
CA GLU A 39 -24.87 5.82 19.43
C GLU A 39 -24.23 6.65 20.55
N ALA A 40 -24.01 7.94 20.25
CA ALA A 40 -24.65 9.02 21.01
C ALA A 40 -24.62 10.33 20.21
N SER A 41 -25.70 10.53 19.46
CA SER A 41 -26.17 11.82 18.98
C SER A 41 -26.63 12.71 20.15
N GLU A 42 -26.12 13.93 20.24
CA GLU A 42 -26.87 15.09 20.77
C GLU A 42 -26.26 16.34 20.13
N ILE A 43 -26.78 16.79 18.99
CA ILE A 43 -27.73 17.91 18.87
C ILE A 43 -27.33 19.10 19.74
N ILE A 44 -26.59 20.07 19.17
CA ILE A 44 -26.92 21.50 19.33
C ILE A 44 -26.73 22.20 17.98
N SER A 45 -27.86 22.59 17.41
CA SER A 45 -28.00 23.59 16.37
C SER A 45 -28.04 24.96 17.04
N GLU A 46 -27.16 25.90 16.65
CA GLU A 46 -27.43 27.34 16.80
C GLU A 46 -26.67 28.17 15.74
N THR A 47 -27.39 28.45 14.65
CA THR A 47 -27.62 29.71 13.92
C THR A 47 -26.70 30.96 14.13
N MET A 48 -25.99 31.33 13.03
CA MET A 48 -25.64 32.68 12.47
C MET A 48 -24.81 33.70 13.30
N PRO A 49 -24.27 34.83 12.73
CA PRO A 49 -24.15 35.34 11.35
C PRO A 49 -22.68 35.77 10.95
N PRO A 50 -22.45 36.36 9.75
CA PRO A 50 -21.11 36.71 9.24
C PRO A 50 -20.73 38.20 9.40
N GLU A 51 -19.50 38.47 9.84
CA GLU A 51 -18.72 39.73 9.80
C GLU A 51 -17.33 39.37 10.38
N SER A 52 -16.16 39.86 10.01
CA SER A 52 -15.65 40.85 9.08
C SER A 52 -14.12 40.65 9.03
N LEU A 53 -13.47 41.24 8.03
CA LEU A 53 -12.01 41.30 7.81
C LEU A 53 -11.23 41.87 9.03
N ASP A 54 -10.07 41.26 9.35
CA ASP A 54 -8.77 41.90 9.75
C ASP A 54 -7.74 40.78 10.00
N GLU A 55 -6.66 40.65 9.22
CA GLU A 55 -5.34 41.31 9.33
C GLU A 55 -4.48 40.91 10.56
N THR A 56 -3.39 40.18 10.25
CA THR A 56 -2.10 40.07 10.98
C THR A 56 -2.04 39.52 12.42
N ASN A 57 -1.42 38.33 12.58
CA ASN A 57 -0.09 38.22 13.21
C ASN A 57 0.55 36.83 12.99
N PRO A 58 1.89 36.74 12.88
CA PRO A 58 2.63 35.48 12.78
C PRO A 58 2.83 34.90 14.18
N ALA A 59 2.18 33.77 14.46
CA ALA A 59 2.43 33.00 15.68
C ALA A 59 3.54 31.98 15.42
N GLU A 60 4.55 32.03 16.28
CA GLU A 60 5.62 31.05 16.45
C GLU A 60 5.05 29.63 16.46
N PHE A 61 5.56 28.79 15.57
CA PHE A 61 5.28 27.36 15.54
C PHE A 61 6.41 26.68 16.30
N GLU A 62 6.10 26.15 17.49
CA GLU A 62 7.05 25.35 18.26
C GLU A 62 7.26 24.01 17.56
N ASP A 63 8.52 23.69 17.28
CA ASP A 63 8.95 22.42 16.69
C ASP A 63 8.71 21.27 17.68
N GLU A 64 7.61 20.52 17.49
CA GLU A 64 7.39 19.26 18.19
C GLU A 64 8.05 18.13 17.39
N ALA A 65 9.17 17.62 17.93
CA ALA A 65 9.93 16.53 17.36
C ALA A 65 9.13 15.22 17.41
N ILE A 66 8.60 14.81 16.27
CA ILE A 66 7.97 13.51 16.09
C ILE A 66 9.06 12.44 16.02
N ASN A 67 9.15 11.63 17.07
CA ASN A 67 10.00 10.45 17.13
C ASN A 67 9.28 9.29 16.40
N LEU A 68 9.56 9.13 15.11
CA LEU A 68 9.11 7.99 14.30
C LEU A 68 10.14 6.86 14.42
N GLU A 69 9.84 5.88 15.27
CA GLU A 69 10.54 4.60 15.27
C GLU A 69 9.95 3.74 14.14
N GLU A 70 10.77 3.55 13.11
CA GLU A 70 10.50 2.81 11.89
C GLU A 70 10.90 1.35 12.10
N GLU A 71 9.94 0.46 12.39
CA GLU A 71 10.16 -0.98 12.41
C GLU A 71 9.74 -1.58 11.06
N ASN A 72 10.75 -1.80 10.24
CA ASN A 72 10.74 -2.52 8.98
C ASN A 72 10.84 -4.03 9.28
N GLU A 73 9.76 -4.78 9.07
CA GLU A 73 9.83 -6.25 9.03
C GLU A 73 9.25 -6.77 7.72
N THR A 74 10.18 -7.23 6.87
CA THR A 74 9.96 -8.01 5.66
C THR A 74 9.39 -9.39 6.05
N GLU A 75 8.12 -9.64 5.76
CA GLU A 75 7.54 -10.98 5.87
C GLU A 75 7.95 -11.85 4.68
N GLY A 76 8.71 -12.90 4.99
CA GLY A 76 9.01 -13.98 4.07
C GLY A 76 7.79 -14.89 3.92
N ILE A 77 7.26 -14.93 2.70
CA ILE A 77 6.25 -15.89 2.28
C ILE A 77 6.92 -17.27 2.18
N SER A 78 6.54 -18.19 3.07
CA SER A 78 6.86 -19.62 2.96
C SER A 78 5.66 -20.32 2.32
N GLU A 79 5.79 -20.64 1.03
CA GLU A 79 4.85 -21.54 0.33
C GLU A 79 5.18 -22.98 0.71
N ASP A 80 4.35 -23.54 1.59
CA ASP A 80 4.30 -24.96 1.89
C ASP A 80 3.40 -25.61 0.83
N SER A 81 4.01 -26.17 -0.21
CA SER A 81 3.33 -26.90 -1.27
C SER A 81 3.26 -28.38 -0.89
N GLU A 82 2.07 -28.83 -0.49
CA GLU A 82 1.77 -30.23 -0.23
C GLU A 82 1.77 -31.03 -1.54
N ASP A 83 2.65 -32.04 -1.59
CA ASP A 83 2.84 -33.01 -2.67
C ASP A 83 1.71 -34.05 -2.64
N GLU A 84 0.67 -33.86 -3.46
CA GLU A 84 -0.33 -34.90 -3.74
C GLU A 84 0.06 -35.69 -4.99
N GLY A 85 0.39 -36.96 -4.79
CA GLY A 85 0.71 -37.92 -5.83
C GLY A 85 -0.47 -38.22 -6.74
N ILE A 86 -0.42 -37.70 -7.96
CA ILE A 86 -1.40 -37.96 -9.02
C ILE A 86 -1.01 -39.26 -9.74
N ASN A 87 -1.98 -40.18 -9.83
CA ASN A 87 -1.87 -41.45 -10.55
C ASN A 87 -1.89 -41.21 -12.07
N GLU A 88 -0.79 -41.56 -12.73
CA GLU A 88 -0.62 -41.48 -14.19
C GLU A 88 -1.18 -42.72 -14.91
N GLU A 89 -2.49 -42.91 -14.98
CA GLU A 89 -3.04 -43.78 -16.02
C GLU A 89 -4.34 -43.20 -16.59
N ASP A 90 -4.26 -42.85 -17.88
CA ASP A 90 -5.37 -42.84 -18.84
C ASP A 90 -6.17 -41.54 -19.05
N LEU A 91 -5.55 -40.51 -19.66
CA LEU A 91 -6.27 -39.52 -20.46
C LEU A 91 -5.46 -39.12 -21.70
N ASN A 92 -5.83 -39.71 -22.83
CA ASN A 92 -5.39 -39.32 -24.17
C ASN A 92 -6.26 -38.16 -24.69
N ASP A 93 -6.45 -37.14 -23.85
CA ASP A 93 -7.11 -35.89 -24.24
C ASP A 93 -6.06 -34.95 -24.82
N GLU A 94 -6.36 -34.43 -26.01
CA GLU A 94 -5.58 -33.40 -26.69
C GLU A 94 -5.69 -32.12 -25.84
N ILE A 95 -4.80 -31.98 -24.86
CA ILE A 95 -4.65 -30.79 -24.04
C ILE A 95 -4.22 -29.67 -24.98
N ILE A 96 -5.18 -28.86 -25.42
CA ILE A 96 -4.92 -27.53 -25.94
C ILE A 96 -4.38 -26.75 -24.74
N VAL A 97 -3.06 -26.80 -24.57
CA VAL A 97 -2.37 -25.90 -23.64
C VAL A 97 -2.56 -24.52 -24.25
N GLU A 98 -3.59 -23.81 -23.79
CA GLU A 98 -3.63 -22.37 -23.95
C GLU A 98 -2.39 -21.87 -23.21
N ASP A 99 -1.36 -21.53 -23.97
CA ASP A 99 -0.10 -20.98 -23.48
C ASP A 99 -0.38 -19.66 -22.75
N ASN A 100 -0.86 -19.75 -21.52
CA ASN A 100 -0.93 -18.67 -20.55
C ASN A 100 0.48 -18.42 -19.98
N SER A 101 1.48 -18.43 -20.86
CA SER A 101 2.86 -18.16 -20.52
C SER A 101 2.92 -16.71 -20.09
N PHE A 102 2.95 -16.51 -18.77
CA PHE A 102 2.99 -15.20 -18.16
C PHE A 102 4.17 -14.44 -18.75
N LEU A 103 3.88 -13.30 -19.40
CA LEU A 103 4.88 -12.55 -20.14
C LEU A 103 5.90 -11.97 -19.15
N GLU A 104 7.10 -12.53 -19.12
CA GLU A 104 8.18 -12.06 -18.25
C GLU A 104 8.82 -10.80 -18.86
N ILE A 105 8.69 -9.65 -18.18
CA ILE A 105 9.27 -8.38 -18.63
C ILE A 105 10.59 -8.13 -17.91
N LEU A 106 11.67 -8.07 -18.67
CA LEU A 106 13.01 -7.79 -18.17
C LEU A 106 13.31 -6.28 -18.22
N SER A 107 14.25 -5.84 -17.38
CA SER A 107 14.72 -4.45 -17.38
C SER A 107 15.33 -3.99 -18.70
N SER A 108 15.83 -4.92 -19.53
CA SER A 108 16.30 -4.63 -20.90
C SER A 108 15.16 -4.15 -21.80
N ASP A 109 13.97 -4.71 -21.61
CA ASP A 109 12.84 -4.51 -22.51
C ASP A 109 12.27 -3.11 -22.31
N CYS A 110 12.22 -2.65 -21.05
CA CYS A 110 11.93 -1.26 -20.71
C CYS A 110 12.92 -0.29 -21.34
N LYS A 111 14.23 -0.60 -21.35
CA LYS A 111 15.26 0.25 -21.96
C LYS A 111 15.13 0.32 -23.48
N ASN A 112 14.69 -0.76 -24.12
CA ASN A 112 14.44 -0.78 -25.57
C ASN A 112 13.06 -0.21 -25.94
N GLY A 113 12.24 0.17 -24.96
CA GLY A 113 10.91 0.70 -25.19
C GLY A 113 9.91 -0.35 -25.70
N CYS A 114 10.04 -1.60 -25.24
CA CYS A 114 9.13 -2.71 -25.54
C CYS A 114 9.04 -3.08 -27.03
N LYS A 115 10.12 -2.89 -27.80
CA LYS A 115 10.14 -3.16 -29.24
C LYS A 115 10.29 -4.64 -29.61
N ASP A 116 10.73 -5.46 -28.66
CA ASP A 116 11.01 -6.88 -28.88
C ASP A 116 9.75 -7.75 -28.77
N PHE A 117 8.60 -7.15 -28.44
CA PHE A 117 7.30 -7.82 -28.41
C PHE A 117 6.57 -7.65 -29.75
N ASP A 118 6.01 -8.74 -30.26
CA ASP A 118 5.32 -8.75 -31.56
C ASP A 118 3.81 -8.46 -31.46
N LYS A 119 3.19 -8.75 -30.30
CA LYS A 119 1.75 -8.55 -30.10
C LYS A 119 1.49 -7.18 -29.50
N ASP A 120 0.48 -6.48 -30.03
CA ASP A 120 0.08 -5.16 -29.52
C ASP A 120 -0.30 -5.19 -28.03
N GLU A 121 -0.92 -6.27 -27.58
CA GLU A 121 -1.30 -6.51 -26.17
C GLU A 121 -0.06 -6.57 -25.26
N ASP A 122 0.95 -7.35 -25.67
CA ASP A 122 2.22 -7.51 -24.96
C ASP A 122 3.01 -6.19 -24.91
N ILE A 123 3.02 -5.44 -26.03
CA ILE A 123 3.64 -4.12 -26.09
C ILE A 123 2.95 -3.16 -25.12
N GLN A 124 1.61 -3.18 -25.03
CA GLN A 124 0.89 -2.32 -24.09
C GLN A 124 1.18 -2.72 -22.64
N TYR A 125 1.15 -4.02 -22.34
CA TYR A 125 1.47 -4.53 -21.02
C TYR A 125 2.89 -4.14 -20.61
N CYS A 126 3.88 -4.35 -21.48
CA CYS A 126 5.26 -3.93 -21.24
C CYS A 126 5.36 -2.41 -21.00
N LYS A 127 4.66 -1.59 -21.81
CA LYS A 127 4.70 -0.14 -21.60
C LYS A 127 4.09 0.27 -20.26
N GLN A 128 3.02 -0.39 -19.80
CA GLN A 128 2.42 -0.11 -18.51
C GLN A 128 3.38 -0.47 -17.37
N TYR A 129 3.92 -1.68 -17.41
CA TYR A 129 4.90 -2.18 -16.44
C TYR A 129 6.15 -1.29 -16.36
N CYS A 130 6.67 -0.86 -17.52
CA CYS A 130 7.84 0.00 -17.62
C CYS A 130 7.55 1.49 -17.37
N GLY A 131 6.30 1.89 -17.10
CA GLY A 131 5.93 3.31 -16.93
C GLY A 131 6.11 4.16 -18.19
N LEU A 132 6.16 3.54 -19.38
CA LEU A 132 6.31 4.20 -20.68
C LEU A 132 4.99 4.61 -21.31
N VAL A 133 3.85 4.14 -20.76
CA VAL A 133 2.56 4.70 -21.13
C VAL A 133 2.58 6.15 -20.71
N SER A 134 2.66 7.05 -21.71
CA SER A 134 2.36 8.45 -21.48
C SER A 134 0.91 8.49 -21.04
N THR A 135 0.70 8.52 -19.71
CA THR A 135 -0.57 8.99 -19.15
C THR A 135 -0.89 10.26 -19.93
N PRO A 136 -2.06 10.36 -20.56
CA PRO A 136 -2.41 11.53 -21.35
C PRO A 136 -2.09 12.72 -20.48
N LYS A 137 -1.07 13.51 -20.86
CA LYS A 137 -0.66 14.67 -20.08
C LYS A 137 -1.94 15.41 -19.81
N ILE A 138 -2.25 15.61 -18.53
CA ILE A 138 -3.46 16.26 -18.08
C ILE A 138 -3.32 17.72 -18.51
N ALA A 139 -3.46 18.00 -19.80
CA ALA A 139 -3.22 19.30 -20.43
C ALA A 139 -4.29 20.31 -20.00
N ASN A 140 -5.25 19.84 -19.21
CA ASN A 140 -6.50 20.49 -18.89
C ASN A 140 -6.71 20.67 -17.39
N GLY A 141 -5.71 20.33 -16.56
CA GLY A 141 -5.85 20.29 -15.10
C GLY A 141 -6.80 19.19 -14.63
N CYS A 142 -6.75 18.87 -13.34
CA CYS A 142 -7.64 17.87 -12.73
C CYS A 142 -9.05 18.41 -12.46
N ASP A 143 -9.28 19.71 -12.60
CA ASP A 143 -10.56 20.36 -12.32
C ASP A 143 -11.72 19.96 -13.24
N LYS A 144 -11.43 19.30 -14.37
CA LYS A 144 -12.47 18.83 -15.30
C LYS A 144 -13.11 17.52 -14.88
N PHE A 145 -12.44 16.75 -14.02
CA PHE A 145 -12.94 15.49 -13.50
C PHE A 145 -13.82 15.74 -12.27
N LYS A 146 -14.67 14.77 -11.93
CA LYS A 146 -15.55 14.83 -10.77
C LYS A 146 -15.30 13.65 -9.85
N ASP A 147 -15.63 13.83 -8.58
CA ASP A 147 -15.60 12.78 -7.56
C ASP A 147 -14.26 12.04 -7.54
N LEU A 148 -14.29 10.71 -7.61
CA LEU A 148 -13.14 9.83 -7.50
C LEU A 148 -12.11 10.01 -8.64
N GLU A 149 -12.55 10.33 -9.86
CA GLU A 149 -11.64 10.54 -11.00
C GLU A 149 -10.75 11.78 -10.79
N ARG A 150 -11.30 12.80 -10.12
CA ARG A 150 -10.56 14.02 -9.77
C ARG A 150 -9.47 13.71 -8.74
N ASP A 151 -9.79 12.89 -7.75
CA ASP A 151 -8.86 12.47 -6.70
C ASP A 151 -7.69 11.65 -7.26
N TYR A 152 -7.96 10.70 -8.16
CA TYR A 152 -6.89 9.96 -8.87
C TYR A 152 -6.04 10.88 -9.74
N CYS A 153 -6.66 11.82 -10.45
CA CYS A 153 -5.94 12.79 -11.25
C CYS A 153 -4.95 13.61 -10.40
N PHE A 154 -5.41 14.15 -9.26
CA PHE A 154 -4.55 14.91 -8.35
C PHE A 154 -3.46 14.04 -7.75
N LYS A 155 -3.74 12.77 -7.42
CA LYS A 155 -2.72 11.84 -6.95
C LYS A 155 -1.59 11.68 -7.97
N GLU A 156 -1.91 11.41 -9.23
CA GLU A 156 -0.90 11.27 -10.28
C GLU A 156 -0.12 12.58 -10.52
N GLU A 157 -0.80 13.72 -10.49
CA GLU A 157 -0.17 15.04 -10.59
C GLU A 157 0.79 15.32 -9.43
N ALA A 158 0.40 14.95 -8.20
CA ALA A 158 1.19 15.08 -6.99
C ALA A 158 2.44 14.21 -7.02
N ILE A 159 2.31 12.95 -7.46
CA ILE A 159 3.44 12.01 -7.62
C ILE A 159 4.42 12.53 -8.68
N GLN A 160 3.90 12.92 -9.86
CA GLN A 160 4.73 13.42 -10.96
C GLN A 160 5.52 14.68 -10.57
N LYS A 161 4.92 15.58 -9.77
CA LYS A 161 5.57 16.81 -9.29
C LYS A 161 6.33 16.63 -7.99
N ARG A 162 6.16 15.49 -7.30
CA ARG A 162 6.61 15.25 -5.93
C ARG A 162 6.18 16.35 -4.95
N ASP A 163 4.94 16.81 -5.08
CA ASP A 163 4.38 17.88 -4.24
C ASP A 163 3.23 17.36 -3.38
N GLY A 164 3.52 17.13 -2.11
CA GLY A 164 2.54 16.67 -1.12
C GLY A 164 1.41 17.67 -0.86
N LYS A 165 1.55 18.95 -1.25
CA LYS A 165 0.45 19.92 -1.10
C LYS A 165 -0.73 19.57 -2.01
N ILE A 166 -0.46 18.99 -3.18
CA ILE A 166 -1.49 18.57 -4.13
C ILE A 166 -2.30 17.39 -3.54
N CYS A 167 -1.68 16.50 -2.75
CA CYS A 167 -2.41 15.45 -2.04
C CYS A 167 -3.46 16.00 -1.06
N ASN A 168 -3.34 17.24 -0.60
CA ASN A 168 -4.36 17.85 0.27
C ASN A 168 -5.63 18.29 -0.47
N GLU A 169 -5.58 18.42 -1.80
CA GLU A 169 -6.73 18.74 -2.65
C GLU A 169 -7.66 17.52 -2.85
N ILE A 170 -7.17 16.31 -2.53
CA ILE A 170 -7.88 15.03 -2.65
C ILE A 170 -8.96 14.93 -1.56
N GLN A 171 -10.19 14.59 -1.94
CA GLN A 171 -11.32 14.46 -1.03
C GLN A 171 -11.38 13.10 -0.33
N ASP A 172 -11.08 12.02 -1.05
CA ASP A 172 -11.04 10.67 -0.48
C ASP A 172 -9.79 10.47 0.41
N ASP A 173 -10.00 10.19 1.70
CA ASP A 173 -8.92 10.01 2.68
C ASP A 173 -8.01 8.81 2.36
N GLY A 174 -8.56 7.76 1.73
CA GLY A 174 -7.80 6.58 1.33
C GLY A 174 -6.82 6.87 0.19
N ILE A 175 -7.30 7.56 -0.85
CA ILE A 175 -6.47 8.02 -1.98
C ILE A 175 -5.46 9.06 -1.50
N LYS A 176 -5.87 9.98 -0.62
CA LYS A 176 -4.99 10.99 -0.02
C LYS A 176 -3.82 10.36 0.75
N LYS A 177 -4.11 9.38 1.61
CA LYS A 177 -3.06 8.64 2.33
C LYS A 177 -2.14 7.89 1.36
N SER A 178 -2.69 7.23 0.35
CA SER A 178 -1.91 6.55 -0.70
C SER A 178 -1.01 7.53 -1.47
N CYS A 179 -1.49 8.75 -1.74
CA CYS A 179 -0.73 9.81 -2.40
C CYS A 179 0.52 10.20 -1.59
N PHE A 180 0.37 10.46 -0.28
CA PHE A 180 1.49 10.80 0.59
C PHE A 180 2.51 9.66 0.72
N ASN A 181 2.04 8.42 0.87
CA ASN A 181 2.92 7.26 0.95
C ASN A 181 3.77 7.13 -0.32
N ARG A 182 3.14 7.25 -1.51
CA ARG A 182 3.85 7.10 -2.78
C ARG A 182 4.86 8.21 -3.03
N ILE A 183 4.54 9.45 -2.67
CA ILE A 183 5.50 10.56 -2.74
C ILE A 183 6.68 10.33 -1.79
N THR A 184 6.42 9.81 -0.59
CA THR A 184 7.47 9.52 0.39
C THR A 184 8.39 8.40 -0.11
N GLU A 185 7.82 7.31 -0.64
CA GLU A 185 8.58 6.24 -1.32
C GLU A 185 9.43 6.81 -2.46
N ASP A 186 8.85 7.60 -3.36
CA ASP A 186 9.58 8.20 -4.49
C ASP A 186 10.74 9.13 -4.05
N ILE A 187 10.63 9.77 -2.88
CA ILE A 187 11.70 10.61 -2.31
C ILE A 187 12.81 9.73 -1.73
N LEU A 188 12.45 8.66 -1.02
CA LEU A 188 13.41 7.72 -0.43
C LEU A 188 14.14 6.92 -1.52
N ASP A 189 13.42 6.49 -2.54
CA ASP A 189 13.92 5.66 -3.64
C ASP A 189 14.66 6.47 -4.70
N ALA A 190 14.48 7.79 -4.77
CA ALA A 190 15.25 8.62 -5.69
C ALA A 190 16.72 8.59 -5.27
N PRO A 191 17.63 7.87 -5.99
CA PRO A 191 19.04 8.03 -5.74
C PRO A 191 19.36 9.51 -5.99
N GLN A 192 20.16 10.10 -5.10
CA GLN A 192 20.68 11.47 -5.11
C GLN A 192 21.49 11.78 -6.40
N SER A 193 20.89 11.59 -7.57
CA SER A 193 21.51 11.64 -8.89
C SER A 193 21.51 13.05 -9.47
N SER A 194 20.93 14.01 -8.77
CA SER A 194 20.94 15.44 -9.11
C SER A 194 21.99 16.23 -8.32
N SER A 195 23.23 15.73 -8.28
CA SER A 195 24.39 16.56 -7.92
C SER A 195 25.65 16.17 -8.71
N VAL A 196 25.55 16.19 -10.04
CA VAL A 196 26.74 16.35 -10.89
C VAL A 196 26.47 17.53 -11.81
N LYS A 197 27.11 18.65 -11.50
CA LYS A 197 27.08 19.93 -12.19
C LYS A 197 28.36 20.07 -13.01
#